data_AF-A0A381TR30-F1
#
_entry.id   AF-A0A381TR30-F1
#
_cell.length_a   1.000
_cell.length_b   1.000
_cell.length_c   1.000
_cell.angle_alpha   90.00
_cell.angle_beta   90.00
_cell.angle_gamma   90.00
#
_symmetry.space_group_name_H-M   'P 1'
#
loop_
_entity.id
_entity.type
_entity.pdbx_description
1 polymer ?
#
loop_
_entity_poly.entity_id
_entity_poly.type
_entity_poly.pdbx_seq_one_letter_code
_entity_poly.pdbx_strand_id
1 'polypeptide(L)'
;VLTDHEATHVLRALDALDQLEEAAVKLVRAELACGPALDGLIADPLTEGTRLDQLSLVDTLAVDLLAALGRHDTVRRLVDEAPAGCARDALVDHLAGRGSA
;
A
#
# COMPACT_ATOMS: atom_id res chain seq x y z
N VAL A 1 9.40 -17.05 -29.68
CA VAL A 1 8.64 -18.14 -29.03
C VAL A 1 9.40 -18.49 -27.77
N LEU A 2 8.74 -18.49 -26.61
CA LEU A 2 9.36 -18.88 -25.34
C LEU A 2 9.56 -20.39 -25.30
N THR A 3 10.65 -20.84 -24.69
CA THR A 3 10.80 -22.25 -24.30
C THR A 3 9.86 -22.60 -23.15
N ASP A 4 9.55 -23.89 -22.97
CA ASP A 4 8.69 -24.35 -21.87
C ASP A 4 9.22 -23.94 -20.48
N HIS A 5 10.54 -23.87 -20.33
CA HIS A 5 11.18 -23.43 -19.10
C HIS A 5 10.99 -21.93 -18.83
N GLU A 6 11.18 -21.09 -19.85
CA GLU A 6 10.94 -19.65 -19.76
C GLU A 6 9.47 -19.36 -19.52
N ALA A 7 8.56 -20.08 -20.20
CA ALA A 7 7.13 -19.96 -19.98
C ALA A 7 6.73 -20.29 -18.53
N THR A 8 7.32 -21.35 -17.96
CA THR A 8 7.08 -21.74 -16.55
C THR A 8 7.52 -20.64 -15.58
N HIS A 9 8.69 -20.03 -15.80
CA HIS A 9 9.17 -18.95 -14.93
C HIS A 9 8.34 -17.68 -15.06
N VAL A 10 7.90 -17.33 -16.28
CA VAL A 10 7.00 -16.21 -16.49
C VAL A 10 5.69 -16.41 -15.72
N LEU A 11 5.07 -17.59 -15.83
CA LEU A 11 3.83 -17.88 -15.10
C LEU A 11 4.02 -17.75 -13.58
N ARG A 12 5.12 -18.28 -13.03
CA ARG A 12 5.43 -18.13 -11.59
C ARG A 12 5.63 -16.68 -11.17
N ALA A 13 6.25 -15.86 -12.01
CA ALA A 13 6.43 -14.44 -11.73
C ALA A 13 5.09 -13.70 -11.73
N LEU A 14 4.19 -14.04 -12.66
CA LEU A 14 2.83 -13.49 -12.70
C LEU A 14 2.02 -13.91 -11.46
N ASP A 15 2.07 -15.19 -11.07
CA ASP A 15 1.40 -15.66 -9.85
C ASP A 15 1.92 -14.93 -8.59
N ALA A 16 3.23 -14.65 -8.53
CA ALA A 16 3.82 -13.89 -7.43
C ALA A 16 3.37 -12.43 -7.41
N LEU A 17 3.17 -11.80 -8.58
CA LEU A 17 2.62 -10.45 -8.67
C LEU A 17 1.18 -10.39 -8.16
N ASP A 18 0.36 -11.39 -8.50
CA ASP A 18 -1.02 -11.47 -8.01
C ASP A 18 -1.08 -11.61 -6.48
N GLN A 19 -0.22 -12.46 -5.90
CA GLN A 19 -0.12 -12.62 -4.44
C GLN A 19 0.35 -11.33 -3.75
N LEU A 20 1.29 -10.63 -4.38
CA LEU A 20 1.82 -9.38 -3.86
C LEU A 20 0.77 -8.26 -3.93
N GLU A 21 -0.03 -8.20 -5.01
CA GLU A 21 -1.19 -7.31 -5.12
C GLU A 21 -2.18 -7.55 -3.96
N GLU A 22 -2.54 -8.81 -3.72
CA GLU A 22 -3.49 -9.17 -2.66
C GLU A 22 -2.97 -8.76 -1.27
N ALA A 23 -1.68 -8.99 -1.01
CA ALA A 23 -1.05 -8.60 0.25
C ALA A 23 -1.04 -7.08 0.43
N ALA A 24 -0.71 -6.32 -0.62
CA ALA A 24 -0.70 -4.86 -0.59
C ALA A 24 -2.09 -4.28 -0.29
N VAL A 25 -3.14 -4.81 -0.93
CA VAL A 25 -4.54 -4.40 -0.65
C VAL A 25 -4.92 -4.68 0.80
N LYS A 26 -4.55 -5.84 1.35
CA LYS A 26 -4.84 -6.19 2.74
C LYS A 26 -4.15 -5.24 3.72
N LEU A 27 -2.90 -4.89 3.46
CA LEU A 27 -2.13 -4.00 4.31
C LEU A 27 -2.76 -2.60 4.35
N VAL A 28 -2.95 -1.97 3.18
CA VAL A 28 -3.53 -0.62 3.07
C VAL A 28 -4.91 -0.57 3.72
N ARG A 29 -5.75 -1.59 3.53
CA ARG A 29 -7.05 -1.67 4.19
C ARG A 29 -6.95 -1.74 5.72
N ALA A 30 -6.05 -2.57 6.23
CA ALA A 30 -5.91 -2.76 7.67
C ALA A 30 -5.47 -1.47 8.35
N GLU A 31 -4.51 -0.77 7.76
CA GLU A 31 -4.01 0.51 8.27
C GLU A 31 -5.06 1.61 8.21
N LEU A 32 -5.74 1.78 7.06
CA LEU A 32 -6.82 2.75 6.91
C LEU A 32 -7.96 2.50 7.91
N ALA A 33 -8.31 1.23 8.16
CA ALA A 33 -9.32 0.87 9.15
C ALA A 33 -8.90 1.21 10.60
N CYS A 34 -7.59 1.23 10.89
CA CYS A 34 -7.05 1.52 12.21
C CYS A 34 -6.70 3.00 12.43
N GLY A 35 -6.97 3.89 11.47
CA GLY A 35 -6.51 5.28 11.42
C GLY A 35 -6.43 5.99 12.78
N PRO A 36 -7.54 6.25 13.49
CA PRO A 36 -7.51 6.98 14.76
C PRO A 36 -6.67 6.32 15.88
N ALA A 37 -6.58 4.99 15.88
CA ALA A 37 -5.76 4.26 16.85
C ALA A 37 -4.28 4.34 16.50
N LEU A 38 -3.94 4.24 15.21
CA LEU A 38 -2.58 4.41 14.72
C LEU A 38 -2.07 5.84 14.91
N ASP A 39 -2.91 6.85 14.67
CA ASP A 39 -2.57 8.26 14.91
C ASP A 39 -2.13 8.50 16.35
N GLY A 40 -2.90 7.98 17.31
CA GLY A 40 -2.59 8.08 18.73
C GLY A 40 -1.30 7.36 19.11
N LEU A 41 -1.01 6.22 18.45
CA LEU A 41 0.23 5.48 18.68
C LEU A 41 1.42 6.21 18.05
N ILE A 42 1.34 6.66 16.80
CA ILE A 42 2.40 7.41 16.11
C ILE A 42 2.78 8.69 16.86
N ALA A 43 1.80 9.37 17.47
CA ALA A 43 2.04 10.56 18.26
C ALA A 43 2.64 10.26 19.66
N ASP A 44 2.68 8.99 20.09
CA ASP A 44 3.25 8.59 21.38
C ASP A 44 4.79 8.42 21.25
N PRO A 45 5.59 9.23 21.98
CA PRO A 45 7.05 9.11 21.96
C PRO A 45 7.60 7.74 22.36
N LEU A 46 6.81 6.92 23.07
CA LEU A 46 7.21 5.56 23.42
C LEU A 46 7.15 4.59 22.22
N THR A 47 6.52 4.99 21.12
CA THR A 47 6.45 4.18 19.90
C THR A 47 7.37 4.68 18.78
N GLU A 48 8.12 5.76 19.02
CA GLU A 48 9.15 6.24 18.09
C GLU A 48 10.23 5.16 17.86
N GLY A 49 10.60 4.92 16.61
CA GLY A 49 11.56 3.90 16.22
C GLY A 49 11.01 2.47 16.23
N THR A 50 9.70 2.29 16.44
CA THR A 50 9.07 0.96 16.45
C THR A 50 8.65 0.49 15.06
N ARG A 51 8.07 -0.72 14.99
CA ARG A 51 7.49 -1.25 13.75
C ARG A 51 6.30 -0.44 13.23
N LEU A 52 5.78 0.52 13.99
CA LEU A 52 4.77 1.46 13.51
C LEU A 52 5.35 2.42 12.46
N ASP A 53 6.60 2.88 12.63
CA ASP A 53 7.28 3.69 11.60
C ASP A 53 7.48 2.90 10.31
N GLN A 54 7.73 1.59 10.43
CA GLN A 54 7.84 0.69 9.29
C GLN A 54 6.49 0.52 8.58
N LEU A 55 5.38 0.54 9.33
CA LEU A 55 4.03 0.43 8.76
C LEU A 55 3.76 1.61 7.82
N SER A 56 4.02 2.84 8.28
CA SER A 56 3.88 4.09 7.52
C SER A 56 4.89 4.29 6.37
N LEU A 57 5.86 3.38 6.22
CA LEU A 57 6.72 3.33 5.03
C LEU A 57 6.23 2.27 4.04
N VAL A 58 5.81 1.12 4.57
CA VAL A 58 5.35 0.00 3.75
C VAL A 58 3.98 0.29 3.14
N ASP A 59 3.16 1.14 3.75
CA ASP A 59 1.87 1.58 3.21
C ASP A 59 2.00 2.33 1.87
N THR A 60 2.98 3.22 1.79
CA THR A 60 3.29 4.05 0.65
C THR A 60 3.91 3.18 -0.44
N LEU A 61 4.78 2.23 -0.07
CA LEU A 61 5.30 1.21 -1.00
C LEU A 61 4.19 0.30 -1.54
N ALA A 62 3.22 -0.08 -0.71
CA ALA A 62 2.07 -0.88 -1.12
C ALA A 62 1.19 -0.11 -2.10
N VAL A 63 0.96 1.19 -1.84
CA VAL A 63 0.25 2.07 -2.79
C VAL A 63 1.02 2.24 -4.10
N ASP A 64 2.33 2.38 -4.05
CA ASP A 64 3.19 2.51 -5.24
C ASP A 64 3.19 1.25 -6.11
N LEU A 65 3.24 0.09 -5.47
CA LEU A 65 3.09 -1.19 -6.12
C LEU A 65 1.70 -1.32 -6.78
N LEU A 66 0.63 -1.01 -6.05
CA LEU A 66 -0.72 -1.08 -6.60
C LEU A 66 -0.90 -0.14 -7.80
N ALA A 67 -0.31 1.05 -7.73
CA ALA A 67 -0.21 1.96 -8.86
C ALA A 67 0.53 1.32 -10.05
N ALA A 68 1.70 0.72 -9.84
CA ALA A 68 2.45 0.04 -10.89
C ALA A 68 1.69 -1.14 -11.53
N LEU A 69 0.82 -1.80 -10.78
CA LEU A 69 -0.08 -2.86 -11.25
C LEU A 69 -1.37 -2.32 -11.92
N GLY A 70 -1.51 -1.01 -12.08
CA GLY A 70 -2.67 -0.37 -12.71
C GLY A 70 -3.91 -0.35 -11.83
N ARG A 71 -3.77 -0.41 -10.49
CA ARG A 71 -4.88 -0.42 -9.51
C ARG A 71 -5.15 0.96 -8.89
N HIS A 72 -4.85 2.04 -9.61
CA HIS A 72 -5.04 3.42 -9.14
C HIS A 72 -6.45 3.70 -8.62
N ASP A 73 -7.50 3.27 -9.34
CA ASP A 73 -8.89 3.48 -8.93
C ASP A 73 -9.26 2.70 -7.66
N THR A 74 -8.65 1.53 -7.45
CA THR A 74 -8.82 0.76 -6.22
C THR A 74 -8.20 1.50 -5.05
N VAL A 75 -6.96 1.98 -5.19
CA VAL A 75 -6.30 2.77 -4.15
C VAL A 75 -7.11 4.01 -3.81
N ARG A 76 -7.55 4.76 -4.83
CA ARG A 76 -8.34 5.98 -4.62
C ARG A 76 -9.62 5.71 -3.84
N ARG A 77 -10.38 4.66 -4.20
CA ARG A 77 -11.58 4.26 -3.45
C ARG A 77 -11.28 3.88 -2.01
N LEU A 78 -10.20 3.13 -1.76
CA LEU A 78 -9.83 2.75 -0.40
C LEU A 78 -9.56 3.99 0.46
N VAL A 79 -8.85 4.97 -0.08
CA VAL A 79 -8.53 6.24 0.60
C VAL A 79 -9.80 7.09 0.80
N ASP A 80 -10.66 7.17 -0.22
CA ASP A 80 -11.91 7.96 -0.16
C ASP A 80 -12.91 7.40 0.88
N GLU A 81 -12.96 6.06 1.02
CA GLU A 81 -13.86 5.36 1.95
C GLU A 81 -13.29 5.26 3.38
N ALA A 82 -12.00 5.58 3.58
CA ALA A 82 -11.34 5.44 4.87
C ALA A 82 -11.81 6.49 5.89
N PRO A 83 -11.83 6.12 7.20
CA PRO A 83 -12.01 7.11 8.26
C PRO A 83 -10.90 8.17 8.20
N ALA A 84 -11.17 9.35 8.77
CA ALA A 84 -10.14 10.38 8.91
C ALA A 84 -8.99 9.87 9.79
N GLY A 85 -7.76 10.17 9.39
CA GLY A 85 -6.56 9.82 10.13
C GLY A 85 -5.28 10.12 9.34
N CYS A 86 -4.14 10.13 10.01
CA CYS A 86 -2.87 10.58 9.42
C CYS A 86 -2.43 9.71 8.23
N ALA A 87 -2.69 8.40 8.28
CA ALA A 87 -2.39 7.50 7.17
C ALA A 87 -3.22 7.84 5.92
N ARG A 88 -4.51 8.15 6.09
CA ARG A 88 -5.35 8.60 4.99
C ARG A 88 -4.83 9.90 4.39
N ASP A 89 -4.53 10.88 5.24
CA ASP A 89 -4.04 12.20 4.80
C ASP A 89 -2.70 12.09 4.06
N ALA A 90 -1.77 11.29 4.59
CA ALA A 90 -0.49 11.01 3.95
C ALA A 90 -0.66 10.36 2.57
N LEU A 91 -1.57 9.39 2.44
CA LEU A 91 -1.85 8.77 1.15
C LEU A 91 -2.55 9.72 0.16
N VAL A 92 -3.43 10.61 0.63
CA VAL A 92 -4.02 11.68 -0.20
C VAL A 92 -2.93 12.57 -0.77
N ASP A 93 -2.02 13.05 0.09
CA ASP A 93 -0.92 13.92 -0.30
C ASP A 93 0.04 13.22 -1.28
N HIS A 94 0.36 11.95 -1.00
CA HIS A 94 1.21 11.13 -1.85
C HIS A 94 0.61 10.91 -3.25
N LEU A 95 -0.69 10.62 -3.33
CA LEU A 95 -1.40 10.47 -4.59
C LEU A 95 -1.51 11.79 -5.37
N ALA A 96 -1.70 12.92 -4.67
CA ALA A 96 -1.75 14.24 -5.27
C ALA A 96 -0.38 14.64 -5.86
N GLY A 97 0.72 14.32 -5.17
CA GLY A 97 2.09 14.55 -5.64
C GLY A 97 2.42 13.78 -6.92
N ARG A 98 1.82 12.60 -7.14
CA ARG A 98 2.01 11.77 -8.35
C ARG A 98 1.24 12.27 -9.58
N GLY A 99 0.22 13.10 -9.42
CA GLY A 99 -0.55 13.66 -10.53
C GLY A 99 0.15 14.82 -11.27
N SER A 100 1.29 15.28 -10.77
CA SER A 100 2.02 16.45 -11.28
C SER A 100 3.34 16.10 -12.01
N ALA A 101 3.60 14.82 -12.27
CA ALA A 101 4.82 14.33 -12.94
C ALA A 101 4.52 13.72 -14.31
#